data_AF-A0A2H0RBR3-F1
#
_entry.id   AF-A0A2H0RBR3-F1
#
_cell.length_a   1.000
_cell.length_b   1.000
_cell.length_c   1.000
_cell.angle_alpha   90.00
_cell.angle_beta   90.00
_cell.angle_gamma   90.00
#
_symmetry.space_group_name_H-M   'P 1'
#
loop_
_entity.id
_entity.type
_entity.pdbx_description
1 polymer ?
#
loop_
_entity_poly.entity_id
_entity_poly.type
_entity_poly.pdbx_seq_one_letter_code
_entity_poly.pdbx_strand_id
1 'polypeptide(L)'
;MDEIIEISINELNDYLKNSNWYGRENEVINLFAHTFLIKYLGKDGFTSISQIGVEVAVKQLSLLNGKKLVRKDLVIWGQSNETVWDDNREPKNTPIAVLEWKVNYISKCDGDIEWLKEFTKNYPKVTGYSICAFINDKRGVSYKKIKNGVIVT
;
A
#
# COMPACT_ATOMS: atom_id res chain seq x y z
N MET A 1 -1.03 -11.18 7.22
CA MET A 1 -1.03 -9.79 6.69
C MET A 1 -1.41 -9.71 5.21
N ASP A 2 -0.68 -10.36 4.29
CA ASP A 2 -1.06 -10.38 2.87
C ASP A 2 -2.53 -10.80 2.66
N GLU A 3 -2.97 -11.86 3.35
CA GLU A 3 -4.35 -12.34 3.33
C GLU A 3 -5.33 -11.24 3.78
N ILE A 4 -5.03 -10.52 4.87
CA ILE A 4 -5.85 -9.40 5.34
C ILE A 4 -5.95 -8.30 4.27
N ILE A 5 -4.83 -7.93 3.65
CA ILE A 5 -4.79 -6.91 2.60
C ILE A 5 -5.64 -7.35 1.41
N GLU A 6 -5.47 -8.58 0.94
CA GLU A 6 -6.18 -9.13 -0.22
C GLU A 6 -7.68 -9.26 0.03
N ILE A 7 -8.09 -9.74 1.20
CA ILE A 7 -9.50 -9.78 1.58
C ILE A 7 -10.06 -8.36 1.64
N SER A 8 -9.34 -7.40 2.22
CA SER A 8 -9.78 -5.99 2.29
C SER A 8 -9.90 -5.37 0.89
N ILE A 9 -9.00 -5.70 -0.04
CA ILE A 9 -9.08 -5.27 -1.44
C ILE A 9 -10.32 -5.85 -2.11
N ASN A 10 -10.63 -7.12 -1.87
CA ASN A 10 -11.83 -7.76 -2.40
C ASN A 10 -13.11 -7.14 -1.83
N GLU A 11 -13.15 -6.82 -0.53
CA GLU A 11 -14.29 -6.10 0.05
C GLU A 11 -14.47 -4.70 -0.56
N LEU A 12 -13.38 -3.94 -0.80
CA LEU A 12 -13.44 -2.66 -1.50
C LEU A 12 -13.93 -2.84 -2.94
N ASN A 13 -13.44 -3.86 -3.66
CA ASN A 13 -13.88 -4.18 -5.01
C ASN A 13 -15.40 -4.40 -5.05
N ASP A 14 -15.92 -5.20 -4.13
CA ASP A 14 -17.34 -5.53 -4.08
C ASP A 14 -18.17 -4.32 -3.67
N TYR A 15 -17.68 -3.50 -2.74
CA TYR A 15 -18.31 -2.22 -2.41
C TYR A 15 -18.38 -1.29 -3.62
N LEU A 16 -17.29 -1.10 -4.37
CA LEU A 16 -17.27 -0.19 -5.52
C LEU A 16 -18.19 -0.67 -6.64
N LYS A 17 -18.26 -1.98 -6.90
CA LYS A 17 -19.19 -2.59 -7.88
C LYS A 17 -20.67 -2.38 -7.53
N ASN A 18 -21.00 -2.34 -6.23
CA ASN A 18 -22.38 -2.30 -5.74
C ASN A 18 -22.78 -0.94 -5.14
N SER A 19 -21.98 0.10 -5.33
CA SER A 19 -22.26 1.44 -4.81
C SER A 19 -22.08 2.51 -5.89
N ASN A 20 -22.73 3.66 -5.70
CA ASN A 20 -22.49 4.88 -6.50
C ASN A 20 -21.54 5.85 -5.78
N TRP A 21 -20.72 5.35 -4.86
CA TRP A 21 -19.77 6.18 -4.11
C TRP A 21 -18.75 6.85 -5.04
N TYR A 22 -18.34 8.07 -4.72
CA TYR A 22 -17.37 8.83 -5.51
C TYR A 22 -16.36 9.54 -4.60
N GLY A 23 -15.13 9.69 -5.08
CA GLY A 23 -14.04 10.38 -4.40
C GLY A 23 -12.81 10.46 -5.30
N ARG A 24 -11.71 11.03 -4.82
CA ARG A 24 -10.40 10.98 -5.49
C ARG A 24 -9.54 9.90 -4.84
N GLU A 25 -8.32 9.76 -5.32
CA GLU A 25 -7.32 8.78 -4.85
C GLU A 25 -7.19 8.74 -3.33
N ASN A 26 -6.95 9.88 -2.68
CA ASN A 26 -6.82 9.96 -1.22
C ASN A 26 -8.11 9.60 -0.48
N GLU A 27 -9.29 9.90 -1.04
CA GLU A 27 -10.56 9.48 -0.43
C GLU A 27 -10.78 7.96 -0.56
N VAL A 28 -10.34 7.33 -1.66
CA VAL A 28 -10.34 5.86 -1.80
C VAL A 28 -9.38 5.21 -0.82
N ILE A 29 -8.17 5.77 -0.64
CA ILE A 29 -7.17 5.26 0.32
C ILE A 29 -7.73 5.33 1.75
N ASN A 30 -8.33 6.46 2.13
CA ASN A 30 -8.96 6.62 3.44
C ASN A 30 -10.13 5.65 3.63
N LEU A 31 -10.99 5.50 2.62
CA LEU A 31 -12.08 4.53 2.64
C LEU A 31 -11.54 3.10 2.84
N PHE A 32 -10.49 2.72 2.09
CA PHE A 32 -9.81 1.44 2.23
C PHE A 32 -9.31 1.20 3.66
N ALA A 33 -8.48 2.11 4.17
CA ALA A 33 -7.85 1.97 5.48
C ALA A 33 -8.88 1.90 6.62
N HIS A 34 -9.86 2.82 6.61
CA HIS A 34 -10.74 3.03 7.75
C HIS A 34 -12.05 2.24 7.69
N THR A 35 -12.42 1.67 6.53
CA THR A 35 -13.65 0.88 6.40
C THR A 35 -13.38 -0.60 6.21
N PHE A 36 -12.40 -0.97 5.39
CA PHE A 36 -12.17 -2.36 5.01
C PHE A 36 -11.02 -2.97 5.81
N LEU A 37 -9.86 -2.32 5.81
CA LEU A 37 -8.68 -2.86 6.48
C LEU A 37 -8.83 -2.95 8.01
N ILE A 38 -9.42 -1.92 8.64
CA ILE A 38 -9.58 -1.84 10.10
C ILE A 38 -10.40 -3.00 10.70
N LYS A 39 -11.28 -3.64 9.92
CA LYS A 39 -12.12 -4.76 10.38
C LYS A 39 -11.30 -5.97 10.84
N TYR A 40 -10.06 -6.06 10.38
CA TYR A 40 -9.16 -7.17 10.68
C TYR A 40 -8.17 -6.84 11.81
N LEU A 41 -8.35 -5.72 12.51
CA LEU A 41 -7.58 -5.40 13.70
C LEU A 41 -7.67 -6.54 14.74
N GLY A 42 -6.53 -6.93 15.29
CA GLY A 42 -6.36 -8.08 16.18
C GLY A 42 -5.99 -9.40 15.47
N LYS A 43 -5.84 -9.42 14.14
CA LYS A 43 -5.51 -10.63 13.36
C LYS A 43 -4.12 -10.54 12.72
N ASP A 44 -3.43 -11.68 12.55
CA ASP A 44 -2.12 -11.79 11.86
C ASP A 44 -1.07 -10.73 12.21
N GLY A 45 -0.96 -10.36 13.50
CA GLY A 45 0.00 -9.33 13.92
C GLY A 45 -0.39 -7.89 13.55
N PHE A 46 -1.56 -7.67 12.95
CA PHE A 46 -2.19 -6.35 12.84
C PHE A 46 -2.87 -6.01 14.17
N THR A 47 -2.10 -5.54 15.13
CA THR A 47 -2.55 -5.36 16.53
C THR A 47 -2.93 -3.93 16.86
N SER A 48 -2.52 -2.96 16.05
CA SER A 48 -2.74 -1.54 16.30
C SER A 48 -3.03 -0.77 15.02
N ILE A 49 -3.98 0.16 15.09
CA ILE A 49 -4.32 1.06 13.98
C ILE A 49 -3.13 1.91 13.54
N SER A 50 -2.20 2.20 14.46
CA SER A 50 -0.98 2.98 14.19
C SER A 50 0.01 2.27 13.27
N GLN A 51 -0.20 0.97 12.99
CA GLN A 51 0.56 0.26 11.97
C GLN A 51 0.19 0.75 10.55
N ILE A 52 -0.95 1.41 10.36
CA ILE A 52 -1.34 1.99 9.07
C ILE A 52 -0.77 3.40 8.98
N GLY A 53 0.17 3.61 8.06
CA GLY A 53 0.61 4.93 7.63
C GLY A 53 -0.04 5.32 6.31
N VAL A 54 -0.75 6.44 6.26
CA VAL A 54 -1.26 7.04 5.02
C VAL A 54 -0.37 8.22 4.68
N GLU A 55 0.12 8.29 3.43
CA GLU A 55 0.96 9.39 2.96
C GLU A 55 2.26 9.55 3.76
N VAL A 56 2.87 8.42 4.14
CA VAL A 56 4.09 8.37 4.96
C VAL A 56 5.34 8.05 4.14
N ALA A 57 6.50 8.39 4.70
CA ALA A 57 7.78 8.12 4.06
C ALA A 57 8.24 6.68 4.24
N VAL A 58 8.90 6.15 3.21
CA VAL A 58 9.73 4.93 3.25
C VAL A 58 11.11 5.25 2.68
N LYS A 59 12.08 4.35 2.88
CA LYS A 59 13.40 4.45 2.25
C LYS A 59 13.26 4.55 0.73
N GLN A 60 14.00 5.46 0.12
CA GLN A 60 14.06 5.55 -1.33
C GLN A 60 15.11 4.56 -1.89
N LEU A 61 14.89 4.10 -3.11
CA LEU A 61 15.87 3.34 -3.88
C LEU A 61 17.12 4.20 -4.10
N SER A 62 18.30 3.66 -3.82
CA SER A 62 19.56 4.39 -3.84
C SER A 62 19.86 4.95 -5.23
N LEU A 63 19.52 6.22 -5.45
CA LEU A 63 20.00 6.99 -6.60
C LEU A 63 21.24 7.76 -6.17
N LEU A 64 22.28 7.80 -7.02
CA LEU A 64 23.43 8.69 -6.84
C LEU A 64 22.92 10.12 -6.63
N ASN A 65 23.21 10.71 -5.47
CA ASN A 65 22.73 12.03 -5.04
C ASN A 65 21.19 12.19 -4.94
N GLY A 66 20.46 11.09 -4.80
CA GLY A 66 19.00 11.09 -4.67
C GLY A 66 18.49 11.40 -3.25
N LYS A 67 17.18 11.68 -3.16
CA LYS A 67 16.48 11.79 -1.88
C LYS A 67 16.60 10.46 -1.13
N LYS A 68 16.85 10.50 0.19
CA LYS A 68 16.91 9.30 1.05
C LYS A 68 15.53 8.65 1.29
N LEU A 69 14.46 9.42 1.10
CA LEU A 69 13.09 9.03 1.42
C LEU A 69 12.15 9.36 0.27
N VAL A 70 11.09 8.56 0.16
CA VAL A 70 9.97 8.78 -0.76
C VAL A 70 8.66 8.56 -0.02
N ARG A 71 7.67 9.39 -0.32
CA ARG A 71 6.32 9.27 0.24
C ARG A 71 5.55 8.19 -0.53
N LYS A 72 4.75 7.41 0.18
CA LYS A 72 3.91 6.34 -0.37
C LYS A 72 2.49 6.49 0.10
N ASP A 73 1.55 6.04 -0.73
CA ASP A 73 0.12 6.29 -0.51
C ASP A 73 -0.37 5.61 0.78
N LEU A 74 -0.05 4.32 0.95
CA LEU A 74 -0.35 3.58 2.17
C LEU A 74 0.76 2.58 2.49
N VAL A 75 1.15 2.53 3.76
CA VAL A 75 2.20 1.66 4.29
C VAL A 75 1.68 0.92 5.51
N ILE A 76 1.99 -0.37 5.61
CA ILE A 76 1.73 -1.15 6.83
C ILE A 76 3.07 -1.43 7.52
N TRP A 77 3.19 -1.00 8.77
CA TRP A 77 4.37 -1.24 9.61
C TRP A 77 4.25 -2.55 10.41
N GLY A 78 5.40 -3.11 10.78
CA GLY A 78 5.45 -4.36 11.51
C GLY A 78 5.02 -4.21 12.97
N GLN A 79 5.27 -3.05 13.56
CA GLN A 79 4.98 -2.74 14.96
C GLN A 79 4.11 -1.49 15.12
N SER A 80 3.39 -1.42 16.24
CA SER A 80 2.61 -0.22 16.62
C SER A 80 3.51 1.01 16.71
N ASN A 81 3.06 2.14 16.17
CA ASN A 81 3.77 3.43 16.13
C ASN A 81 5.13 3.42 15.42
N GLU A 82 5.46 2.35 14.70
CA GLU A 82 6.67 2.29 13.88
C GLU A 82 6.55 3.28 12.71
N THR A 83 7.67 3.88 12.35
CA THR A 83 7.83 4.69 11.14
C THR A 83 9.16 4.33 10.49
N VAL A 84 9.51 4.95 9.36
CA VAL A 84 10.82 4.72 8.70
C VAL A 84 12.02 5.04 9.60
N TRP A 85 11.83 5.88 10.63
CA TRP A 85 12.90 6.36 11.51
C TRP A 85 13.15 5.42 12.68
N ASP A 86 14.42 5.19 13.01
CA ASP A 86 14.85 4.56 14.26
C ASP A 86 15.01 5.59 15.41
N ASP A 87 15.37 5.11 16.60
CA ASP A 87 15.58 5.96 17.78
C ASP A 87 16.70 6.99 17.62
N ASN A 88 17.61 6.78 16.66
CA ASN A 88 18.68 7.71 16.31
C ASN A 88 18.27 8.70 15.22
N ARG A 89 16.99 8.70 14.81
CA ARG A 89 16.45 9.50 13.69
C ARG A 89 17.07 9.15 12.34
N GLU A 90 17.53 7.91 12.18
CA GLU A 90 18.02 7.39 10.90
C GLU A 90 16.91 6.59 10.19
N PRO A 91 16.78 6.70 8.85
CA PRO A 91 15.73 6.04 8.09
C PRO A 91 16.08 4.55 7.87
N LYS A 92 15.91 3.70 8.90
CA LYS A 92 16.33 2.30 8.88
C LYS A 92 15.18 1.31 8.76
N ASN A 93 14.05 1.60 9.38
CA ASN A 93 12.94 0.66 9.48
C ASN A 93 12.35 0.38 8.10
N THR A 94 11.77 -0.81 7.97
CA THR A 94 11.21 -1.29 6.70
C THR A 94 9.79 -1.76 6.97
N PRO A 95 8.80 -1.31 6.19
CA PRO A 95 7.43 -1.75 6.40
C PRO A 95 7.27 -3.24 6.07
N ILE A 96 6.14 -3.82 6.44
CA ILE A 96 5.75 -5.16 6.00
C ILE A 96 5.01 -5.12 4.66
N ALA A 97 4.32 -4.01 4.36
CA ALA A 97 3.69 -3.81 3.06
C ALA A 97 3.70 -2.34 2.62
N VAL A 98 3.77 -2.13 1.30
CA VAL A 98 3.60 -0.83 0.63
C VAL A 98 2.51 -0.98 -0.43
N LEU A 99 1.49 -0.14 -0.36
CA LEU A 99 0.35 -0.13 -1.27
C LEU A 99 0.31 1.24 -1.98
N GLU A 100 0.47 1.23 -3.29
CA GLU A 100 0.37 2.42 -4.16
C GLU A 100 -0.95 2.39 -4.91
N TRP A 101 -1.59 3.54 -5.04
CA TRP A 101 -2.94 3.67 -5.56
C TRP A 101 -2.98 4.54 -6.80
N LYS A 102 -3.87 4.17 -7.72
CA LYS A 102 -4.34 5.02 -8.81
C LYS A 102 -5.84 4.91 -8.92
N VAL A 103 -6.47 5.95 -9.46
CA VAL A 103 -7.91 5.95 -9.74
C VAL A 103 -8.17 6.06 -11.23
N ASN A 104 -9.04 5.19 -11.77
CA ASN A 104 -9.55 5.16 -13.15
C ASN A 104 -8.53 4.98 -14.28
N TYR A 105 -7.22 4.99 -14.02
CA TYR A 105 -6.17 4.92 -15.06
C TYR A 105 -5.10 3.88 -14.71
N ILE A 106 -5.32 2.63 -15.14
CA ILE A 106 -4.39 1.52 -14.86
C ILE A 106 -3.01 1.71 -15.47
N SER A 107 -2.90 2.46 -16.59
CA SER A 107 -1.61 2.79 -17.20
C SER A 107 -0.73 3.67 -16.32
N LYS A 108 -1.30 4.35 -15.31
CA LYS A 108 -0.51 5.13 -14.34
C LYS A 108 0.13 4.25 -13.26
N CYS A 109 -0.22 2.97 -13.18
CA CYS A 109 0.36 2.04 -12.22
C CYS A 109 1.75 1.52 -12.64
N ASP A 110 2.15 1.64 -13.91
CA ASP A 110 3.38 1.02 -14.42
C ASP A 110 4.63 1.52 -13.68
N GLY A 111 4.71 2.83 -13.41
CA GLY A 111 5.81 3.40 -12.63
C GLY A 111 5.87 2.88 -11.19
N ASP A 112 4.71 2.74 -10.55
CA ASP A 112 4.61 2.20 -9.18
C ASP A 112 4.99 0.72 -9.14
N ILE A 113 4.58 -0.05 -10.15
CA ILE A 113 4.93 -1.48 -10.28
C ILE A 113 6.44 -1.65 -10.39
N GLU A 114 7.12 -0.89 -11.26
CA GLU A 114 8.57 -0.99 -11.42
C GLU A 114 9.31 -0.55 -10.14
N TRP A 115 8.87 0.52 -9.49
CA TRP A 115 9.42 0.93 -8.20
C TRP A 115 9.23 -0.17 -7.13
N LEU A 116 8.04 -0.77 -7.03
CA LEU A 116 7.75 -1.83 -6.07
C LEU A 116 8.55 -3.10 -6.36
N LYS A 117 8.80 -3.44 -7.63
CA LYS A 117 9.70 -4.57 -7.97
C LYS A 117 11.10 -4.32 -7.43
N GLU A 118 11.69 -3.17 -7.73
CA GLU A 118 13.04 -2.87 -7.27
C GLU A 118 13.09 -2.78 -5.73
N PHE A 119 12.08 -2.17 -5.10
CA PHE A 119 12.02 -2.04 -3.66
C PHE A 119 11.89 -3.39 -2.94
N THR A 120 10.97 -4.25 -3.38
CA THR A 120 10.79 -5.58 -2.79
C THR A 120 11.95 -6.53 -3.10
N LYS A 121 12.71 -6.30 -4.18
CA LYS A 121 13.97 -6.99 -4.45
C LYS A 121 15.05 -6.60 -3.42
N ASN A 122 15.17 -5.32 -3.10
CA ASN A 122 16.13 -4.81 -2.10
C ASN A 122 15.70 -5.09 -0.66
N TYR A 123 14.39 -5.22 -0.42
CA TYR A 123 13.80 -5.54 0.88
C TYR A 123 12.85 -6.74 0.77
N PRO A 124 13.39 -7.99 0.71
CA PRO A 124 12.61 -9.22 0.45
C PRO A 124 11.47 -9.53 1.42
N LYS A 125 11.46 -8.89 2.60
CA LYS A 125 10.40 -9.04 3.60
C LYS A 125 9.18 -8.14 3.35
N VAL A 126 9.29 -7.20 2.41
CA VAL A 126 8.20 -6.29 2.03
C VAL A 126 7.34 -6.92 0.95
N THR A 127 6.02 -6.86 1.11
CA THR A 127 5.08 -7.08 0.01
C THR A 127 4.69 -5.73 -0.61
N GLY A 128 4.79 -5.61 -1.94
CA GLY A 128 4.27 -4.46 -2.69
C GLY A 128 2.89 -4.75 -3.27
N TYR A 129 2.01 -3.75 -3.28
CA TYR A 129 0.75 -3.80 -4.02
C TYR A 129 0.62 -2.54 -4.87
N SER A 130 0.37 -2.71 -6.16
CA SER A 130 -0.05 -1.61 -7.03
C SER A 130 -1.53 -1.78 -7.34
N ILE A 131 -2.34 -0.81 -6.95
CA ILE A 131 -3.81 -0.90 -6.91
C ILE A 131 -4.41 0.19 -7.78
N CYS A 132 -5.31 -0.19 -8.68
CA CYS A 132 -6.13 0.73 -9.46
C CYS A 132 -7.60 0.56 -9.07
N ALA A 133 -8.18 1.59 -8.45
CA ALA A 133 -9.61 1.65 -8.17
C ALA A 133 -10.36 2.33 -9.32
N PHE A 134 -11.36 1.65 -9.84
CA PHE A 134 -12.27 2.19 -10.85
C PHE A 134 -13.55 2.62 -10.16
N ILE A 135 -13.89 3.90 -10.29
CA ILE A 135 -15.02 4.53 -9.59
C ILE A 135 -15.96 5.29 -10.55
N ASN A 136 -15.70 5.27 -11.86
CA ASN A 136 -16.58 5.90 -12.85
C ASN A 136 -17.43 4.82 -13.54
N ASP A 137 -16.89 4.15 -14.56
CA ASP A 137 -17.67 3.23 -15.42
C ASP A 137 -17.54 1.77 -14.98
N LYS A 138 -16.39 1.14 -15.24
CA LYS A 138 -16.10 -0.27 -14.89
C LYS A 138 -15.70 -0.39 -13.43
N ARG A 139 -16.63 -0.06 -12.54
CA ARG A 139 -16.37 0.07 -11.11
C ARG A 139 -15.83 -1.22 -10.49
N GLY A 140 -14.89 -1.08 -9.56
CA GLY A 140 -14.19 -2.20 -8.92
C GLY A 140 -12.73 -1.91 -8.68
N VAL A 141 -11.93 -2.95 -8.43
CA VAL A 141 -10.49 -2.82 -8.19
C VAL A 141 -9.72 -3.81 -9.06
N SER A 142 -8.61 -3.37 -9.62
CA SER A 142 -7.55 -4.23 -10.17
C SER A 142 -6.29 -4.00 -9.35
N TYR A 143 -5.53 -5.05 -9.05
CA TYR A 143 -4.26 -4.89 -8.37
C TYR A 143 -3.24 -5.89 -8.88
N LYS A 144 -1.96 -5.56 -8.68
CA LYS A 144 -0.84 -6.50 -8.79
C LYS A 144 -0.17 -6.63 -7.44
N LYS A 145 0.16 -7.86 -7.06
CA LYS A 145 0.97 -8.16 -5.88
C LYS A 145 2.41 -8.42 -6.31
N ILE A 146 3.36 -7.78 -5.64
CA ILE A 146 4.79 -7.84 -5.95
C ILE A 146 5.55 -8.36 -4.74
N LYS A 147 6.37 -9.39 -4.94
CA LYS A 147 7.29 -9.95 -3.95
C LYS A 147 8.64 -10.24 -4.58
N ASN A 148 9.73 -9.95 -3.88
CA ASN A 148 11.09 -10.27 -4.34
C ASN A 148 11.38 -9.78 -5.78
N GLY A 149 10.81 -8.65 -6.19
CA GLY A 149 10.97 -8.12 -7.55
C GLY A 149 10.14 -8.75 -8.65
N VAL A 150 9.20 -9.65 -8.33
CA VAL A 150 8.32 -10.29 -9.30
C VAL A 150 6.84 -10.08 -8.96
N ILE A 151 6.01 -9.98 -10.00
CA ILE A 151 4.56 -9.99 -9.87
C ILE A 151 4.14 -11.44 -9.57
N VAL A 152 3.38 -11.64 -8.49
CA VAL A 152 2.89 -12.95 -8.06
C VAL A 152 1.38 -13.13 -8.28
N THR A 153 0.67 -12.03 -8.49
CA THR A 153 -0.77 -11.98 -8.84
C THR A 153 -1.03 -10.71 -9.62
#